data_AF-A0A510KIL5-F1
#
_entry.id   AF-A0A510KIL5-F1
#
_cell.length_a   1.000
_cell.length_b   1.000
_cell.length_c   1.000
_cell.angle_alpha   90.00
_cell.angle_beta   90.00
_cell.angle_gamma   90.00
#
_symmetry.space_group_name_H-M   'P 1'
#
loop_
_entity.id
_entity.type
_entity.pdbx_description
1 polymer ?
#
loop_
_entity_poly.entity_id
_entity_poly.type
_entity_poly.pdbx_seq_one_letter_code
_entity_poly.pdbx_strand_id
1 'polypeptide(L)'
;MKIRKIHIKEYNGLKNLNINFESNDKVLDTIILIGVNGNGKTRILESIYHCFKIFKSTVVDLELFYEKNENEVLESLMDSEGLTEIEKEMQKEIDYIDCLRNIKYYNEDYKEGKNQTLKKFLIENIEILKEII
;
A
#
# COMPACT_ATOMS: atom_id res chain seq x y z
N MET A 1 1.91 -9.33 -16.51
CA MET A 1 0.68 -9.43 -15.67
C MET A 1 -0.09 -8.12 -15.78
N LYS A 2 -1.43 -8.17 -15.86
CA LYS A 2 -2.29 -6.98 -15.81
C LYS A 2 -3.34 -7.10 -14.72
N ILE A 3 -3.76 -5.98 -14.12
CA ILE A 3 -4.82 -5.95 -13.10
C ILE A 3 -6.14 -5.71 -13.81
N ARG A 4 -7.13 -6.59 -13.59
CA ARG A 4 -8.48 -6.49 -14.16
C ARG A 4 -9.37 -5.66 -13.27
N LYS A 5 -9.41 -6.00 -11.98
CA LYS A 5 -10.33 -5.41 -11.01
C LYS A 5 -9.68 -5.34 -9.64
N ILE A 6 -10.05 -4.32 -8.89
CA ILE A 6 -9.74 -4.19 -7.45
C ILE A 6 -11.05 -4.00 -6.71
N HIS A 7 -11.23 -4.78 -5.65
CA HIS A 7 -12.24 -4.57 -4.64
C HIS A 7 -11.56 -4.29 -3.30
N ILE A 8 -11.85 -3.14 -2.70
CA ILE A 8 -11.43 -2.78 -1.34
C ILE A 8 -12.69 -2.62 -0.50
N LYS A 9 -12.90 -3.56 0.43
CA LYS A 9 -13.97 -3.49 1.42
C LYS A 9 -13.68 -2.40 2.44
N GLU A 10 -12.52 -2.47 3.10
CA GLU A 10 -12.04 -1.45 4.01
C GLU A 10 -10.50 -1.50 4.14
N TYR A 11 -9.82 -0.41 3.79
CA TYR A 11 -8.38 -0.30 4.00
C TYR A 11 -7.95 1.15 4.12
N ASN A 12 -7.35 1.53 5.26
CA ASN A 12 -6.71 2.83 5.46
C ASN A 12 -7.55 4.05 5.01
N GLY A 13 -8.84 4.04 5.34
CA GLY A 13 -9.79 5.10 5.00
C GLY A 13 -10.51 4.92 3.64
N LEU A 14 -10.05 3.99 2.80
CA LEU A 14 -10.81 3.54 1.63
C LEU A 14 -11.88 2.55 2.11
N LYS A 15 -13.13 2.74 1.66
CA LYS A 15 -14.25 1.85 2.00
C LYS A 15 -15.11 1.59 0.77
N ASN A 16 -15.53 0.34 0.58
CA ASN A 16 -16.42 -0.09 -0.49
C ASN A 16 -16.00 0.38 -1.89
N LEU A 17 -14.71 0.38 -2.17
CA LEU A 17 -14.16 0.83 -3.44
C LEU A 17 -14.09 -0.34 -4.42
N ASN A 18 -14.70 -0.14 -5.59
CA ASN A 18 -14.66 -1.08 -6.71
C ASN A 18 -14.11 -0.36 -7.93
N ILE A 19 -13.01 -0.85 -8.49
CA ILE A 19 -12.43 -0.30 -9.72
C ILE A 19 -12.30 -1.42 -10.74
N ASN A 20 -12.87 -1.19 -11.92
CA ASN A 20 -12.70 -2.04 -13.09
C ASN A 20 -11.72 -1.35 -14.06
N PHE A 21 -10.68 -2.08 -14.47
CA PHE A 21 -9.67 -1.63 -15.43
C PHE A 21 -9.86 -2.24 -16.81
N GLU A 22 -11.06 -2.74 -17.10
CA GLU A 22 -11.43 -3.22 -18.42
C GLU A 22 -12.19 -2.15 -19.20
N SER A 23 -11.87 -2.05 -20.48
CA SER A 23 -12.64 -1.28 -21.46
C SER A 23 -12.82 -2.14 -22.71
N ASN A 24 -14.06 -2.31 -23.17
CA ASN A 24 -14.40 -3.16 -24.32
C ASN A 24 -13.76 -4.56 -24.22
N ASP A 25 -13.93 -5.21 -23.07
CA ASP A 25 -13.38 -6.53 -22.74
C ASP A 25 -11.85 -6.66 -22.83
N LYS A 26 -11.13 -5.53 -22.84
CA LYS A 26 -9.66 -5.48 -22.82
C LYS A 26 -9.16 -4.78 -21.56
N VAL A 27 -8.15 -5.36 -20.92
CA VAL A 27 -7.50 -4.75 -19.77
C VAL A 27 -6.61 -3.59 -20.21
N LEU A 28 -6.83 -2.43 -19.58
CA LEU A 28 -6.12 -1.19 -19.86
C LEU A 28 -4.62 -1.34 -19.57
N ASP A 29 -3.80 -0.84 -20.51
CA ASP A 29 -2.34 -0.76 -20.36
C ASP A 29 -1.90 0.43 -19.50
N THR A 30 -2.71 1.48 -19.46
CA THR A 30 -2.42 2.71 -18.73
C THR A 30 -3.69 3.19 -18.04
N ILE A 31 -3.55 3.50 -16.76
CA ILE A 31 -4.62 3.96 -15.89
C ILE A 31 -4.17 5.28 -15.29
N ILE A 32 -5.02 6.30 -15.36
CA ILE A 32 -4.76 7.60 -14.75
C ILE A 32 -5.84 7.85 -13.70
N LEU A 33 -5.42 7.99 -12.45
CA LEU A 33 -6.31 8.39 -11.35
C LEU A 33 -6.29 9.91 -11.21
N ILE A 34 -7.41 10.57 -11.51
CA ILE A 34 -7.57 12.02 -11.35
C ILE A 34 -8.52 12.33 -10.19
N GLY A 35 -8.33 13.49 -9.57
CA GLY A 35 -9.18 13.95 -8.47
C GLY A 35 -8.49 15.01 -7.62
N VAL A 36 -9.25 15.63 -6.72
CA VAL A 36 -8.72 16.64 -5.79
C VAL A 36 -7.80 16.03 -4.73
N ASN A 37 -7.07 16.89 -4.01
CA ASN A 37 -6.18 16.46 -2.93
C ASN A 37 -6.99 15.83 -1.79
N GLY A 38 -6.43 14.80 -1.15
CA GLY A 38 -7.08 14.08 -0.04
C GLY A 38 -8.08 13.00 -0.44
N ASN A 39 -8.43 12.85 -1.74
CA ASN A 39 -9.39 11.83 -2.19
C ASN A 39 -8.83 10.39 -2.29
N GLY A 40 -7.63 10.13 -1.77
CA GLY A 40 -7.11 8.77 -1.66
C GLY A 40 -6.44 8.21 -2.93
N LYS A 41 -6.07 9.04 -3.91
CA LYS A 41 -5.34 8.59 -5.13
C LYS A 41 -4.07 7.81 -4.79
N THR A 42 -3.17 8.41 -4.00
CA THR A 42 -1.94 7.78 -3.50
C THR A 42 -2.27 6.51 -2.71
N ARG A 43 -3.30 6.56 -1.85
CA ARG A 43 -3.75 5.41 -1.05
C ARG A 43 -4.18 4.20 -1.89
N ILE A 44 -4.84 4.43 -3.04
CA ILE A 44 -5.22 3.34 -3.94
C ILE A 44 -3.97 2.66 -4.52
N LEU A 45 -2.98 3.43 -4.99
CA LEU A 45 -1.73 2.88 -5.53
C LEU A 45 -0.93 2.10 -4.47
N GLU A 46 -0.84 2.63 -3.25
CA GLU A 46 -0.21 1.96 -2.11
C GLU A 46 -0.89 0.63 -1.77
N SER A 47 -2.24 0.61 -1.79
CA SER A 47 -3.02 -0.60 -1.51
C SER A 47 -2.68 -1.71 -2.50
N ILE A 48 -2.59 -1.37 -3.79
CA ILE A 48 -2.19 -2.29 -4.85
C ILE A 48 -0.78 -2.84 -4.59
N TYR A 49 0.18 -1.93 -4.38
CA TYR A 49 1.57 -2.29 -4.18
C TYR A 49 1.75 -3.20 -2.96
N HIS A 50 1.12 -2.87 -1.85
CA HIS A 50 1.15 -3.67 -0.63
C HIS A 50 0.62 -5.07 -0.82
N CYS A 51 -0.50 -5.23 -1.54
CA CYS A 51 -1.01 -6.55 -1.86
C CYS A 51 0.07 -7.37 -2.59
N PHE A 52 0.69 -6.83 -3.65
CA PHE A 52 1.72 -7.57 -4.39
C PHE A 52 2.95 -7.92 -3.56
N LYS A 53 3.42 -7.00 -2.70
CA LYS A 53 4.53 -7.24 -1.76
C LYS A 53 4.23 -8.35 -0.75
N ILE A 54 3.07 -8.30 -0.09
CA ILE A 54 2.70 -9.26 0.97
C ILE A 54 2.40 -10.64 0.42
N PHE A 55 1.85 -10.69 -0.80
CA PHE A 55 1.69 -11.96 -1.51
C PHE A 55 3.01 -12.53 -2.03
N LYS A 56 4.16 -11.84 -1.82
CA LYS A 56 5.52 -12.22 -2.27
C LYS A 56 5.48 -12.95 -3.60
N SER A 57 4.74 -12.39 -4.55
CA SER A 57 4.68 -12.95 -5.89
C SER A 57 6.07 -12.77 -6.48
N THR A 58 6.95 -13.77 -6.34
CA THR A 58 8.34 -13.81 -6.85
C THR A 58 8.43 -13.68 -8.37
N VAL A 59 7.31 -13.44 -9.04
CA VAL A 59 7.13 -13.41 -10.48
C VAL A 59 7.00 -11.97 -11.01
N VAL A 60 6.84 -10.97 -10.15
CA VAL A 60 6.58 -9.58 -10.59
C VAL A 60 7.45 -8.59 -9.83
N ASP A 61 8.35 -7.94 -10.56
CA ASP A 61 9.02 -6.72 -10.08
C ASP A 61 8.03 -5.56 -10.15
N LEU A 62 7.84 -4.89 -9.02
CA LEU A 62 6.90 -3.79 -8.87
C LEU A 62 7.63 -2.61 -8.25
N GLU A 63 7.48 -1.44 -8.86
CA GLU A 63 8.04 -0.18 -8.39
C GLU A 63 6.90 0.81 -8.11
N LEU A 64 7.07 1.61 -7.06
CA LEU A 64 6.15 2.68 -6.69
C LEU A 64 6.95 3.97 -6.61
N PHE A 65 6.53 4.98 -7.38
CA PHE A 65 7.18 6.27 -7.45
C PHE A 65 6.27 7.34 -6.86
N TYR A 66 6.85 8.19 -6.03
CA TYR A 66 6.17 9.31 -5.38
C TYR A 66 6.66 10.63 -5.96
N GLU A 67 5.81 11.66 -5.90
CA GLU A 67 6.24 13.02 -6.25
C GLU A 67 7.21 13.59 -5.20
N LYS A 68 7.93 14.66 -5.55
CA LYS A 68 8.96 15.25 -4.67
C LYS A 68 8.40 15.64 -3.30
N ASN A 69 7.24 16.29 -3.27
CA ASN A 69 6.57 16.71 -2.04
C ASN A 69 6.12 15.53 -1.17
N GLU A 70 5.63 14.45 -1.78
CA GLU A 70 5.29 13.21 -1.07
C GLU A 70 6.55 12.60 -0.46
N ASN A 71 7.65 12.52 -1.22
CA ASN A 71 8.95 12.05 -0.71
C ASN A 71 9.49 12.90 0.44
N GLU A 72 9.41 14.23 0.36
CA GLU A 72 9.85 15.12 1.46
C GLU A 72 9.05 14.89 2.75
N VAL A 73 7.73 14.71 2.65
CA VAL A 73 6.89 14.36 3.80
C VAL A 73 7.31 13.00 4.35
N LEU A 74 7.58 12.04 3.48
CA LEU A 74 7.99 10.70 3.86
C LEU A 74 9.34 10.68 4.58
N GLU A 75 10.34 11.40 4.06
CA GLU A 75 11.63 11.58 4.73
C GLU A 75 11.45 12.21 6.12
N SER A 76 10.57 13.21 6.26
CA SER A 76 10.29 13.82 7.57
C SER A 76 9.61 12.87 8.56
N LEU A 77 8.76 11.95 8.08
CA LEU A 77 8.12 10.93 8.93
C LEU A 77 9.08 9.82 9.34
N MET A 78 10.11 9.59 8.52
CA MET A 78 11.20 8.65 8.77
C MET A 78 12.35 9.29 9.54
N ASP A 79 12.26 10.59 9.85
CA ASP A 79 13.27 11.24 10.66
C ASP A 79 13.39 10.53 12.01
N SER A 80 14.63 10.21 12.36
CA SER A 80 14.99 9.42 13.54
C SER A 80 15.54 10.28 14.67
N GLU A 81 15.53 11.61 14.49
CA GLU A 81 15.85 12.56 15.55
C GLU A 81 14.95 12.31 16.77
N GLY A 82 15.58 11.94 17.89
CA GLY A 82 14.88 11.64 19.16
C GLY A 82 14.55 10.16 19.39
N LEU A 83 14.84 9.26 18.45
CA LEU A 83 14.67 7.81 18.62
C LEU A 83 15.90 7.16 19.30
N THR A 84 15.66 6.12 20.10
CA THR A 84 16.69 5.23 20.64
C THR A 84 17.28 4.33 19.55
N GLU A 85 18.46 3.75 19.79
CA GLU A 85 19.11 2.85 18.80
C GLU A 85 18.27 1.61 18.45
N ILE A 86 17.48 1.10 19.40
CA ILE A 86 16.54 -0.01 19.16
C ILE A 86 15.42 0.47 18.23
N GLU A 87 14.85 1.65 18.48
CA GLU A 87 13.79 2.22 17.65
C GLU A 87 14.29 2.54 16.23
N LYS A 88 15.53 3.01 16.08
CA LYS A 88 16.17 3.21 14.76
C LYS A 88 16.36 1.90 14.01
N GLU A 89 16.78 0.84 14.70
CA GLU A 89 16.95 -0.48 14.07
C GLU A 89 15.61 -1.07 13.66
N MET A 90 14.58 -0.93 14.51
CA MET A 90 13.20 -1.29 14.15
C MET A 90 12.69 -0.45 12.98
N GLN A 91 13.10 0.83 12.88
CA GLN A 91 12.71 1.72 11.79
C GLN A 91 13.25 1.28 10.43
N LYS A 92 14.43 0.66 10.40
CA LYS A 92 15.02 0.09 9.17
C LYS A 92 14.25 -1.13 8.65
N GLU A 93 13.53 -1.83 9.52
CA GLU A 93 12.66 -2.96 9.13
C GLU A 93 11.27 -2.52 8.67
N ILE A 94 10.91 -1.23 8.86
CA ILE A 94 9.65 -0.68 8.37
C ILE A 94 9.72 -0.54 6.86
N ASP A 95 8.82 -1.22 6.15
CA ASP A 95 8.62 -0.91 4.73
C ASP A 95 8.04 0.51 4.65
N TYR A 96 8.59 1.37 3.81
CA TYR A 96 8.21 2.79 3.64
C TYR A 96 6.70 3.07 3.64
N ILE A 97 5.90 2.12 3.16
CA ILE A 97 4.44 2.24 3.10
C ILE A 97 3.76 1.93 4.45
N ASP A 98 4.40 1.14 5.33
CA ASP A 98 3.99 0.98 6.72
C ASP A 98 4.14 2.29 7.52
N CYS A 99 5.12 3.16 7.21
CA CYS A 99 5.21 4.51 7.79
C CYS A 99 3.96 5.36 7.49
N LEU A 100 3.37 5.20 6.30
CA LEU A 100 2.14 5.90 5.86
C LEU A 100 0.84 5.29 6.42
N ARG A 101 0.91 4.17 7.17
CA ARG A 101 -0.26 3.53 7.81
C ARG A 101 -0.74 4.22 9.09
N ASN A 102 -0.22 5.41 9.41
CA ASN A 102 -0.43 6.19 10.63
C ASN A 102 0.47 5.75 11.79
N ILE A 103 1.22 6.73 12.33
CA ILE A 103 1.98 6.69 13.60
C ILE A 103 1.16 6.12 14.78
N LYS A 104 -0.18 6.15 14.72
CA LYS A 104 -1.07 5.61 15.76
C LYS A 104 -1.15 4.08 15.80
N TYR A 105 -1.03 3.40 14.66
CA TYR A 105 -1.07 1.92 14.57
C TYR A 105 0.31 1.28 14.76
N TYR A 106 1.37 2.07 14.53
CA TYR A 106 2.76 1.65 14.61
C TYR A 106 3.15 1.09 16.00
N ASN A 107 2.52 1.60 17.08
CA ASN A 107 2.83 1.18 18.45
C ASN A 107 2.12 -0.10 18.93
N GLU A 108 1.01 -0.51 18.30
CA GLU A 108 0.18 -1.63 18.80
C GLU A 108 0.48 -2.96 18.09
N ASP A 109 0.69 -2.96 16.78
CA ASP A 109 0.83 -4.22 16.03
C ASP A 109 2.27 -4.78 15.98
N TYR A 110 3.30 -3.91 15.99
CA TYR A 110 4.70 -4.37 15.97
C TYR A 110 5.15 -4.93 17.32
N LYS A 111 4.66 -4.37 18.44
CA LYS A 111 4.94 -4.89 19.79
C LYS A 111 4.40 -6.31 20.02
N GLU A 112 3.44 -6.76 19.21
CA GLU A 112 2.76 -8.06 19.39
C GLU A 112 3.10 -9.11 18.30
N GLY A 113 4.06 -8.85 17.40
CA GLY A 113 4.50 -9.86 16.42
C GLY A 113 3.43 -10.23 15.37
N LYS A 114 2.53 -9.31 15.03
CA LYS A 114 1.27 -9.55 14.28
C LYS A 114 1.37 -9.54 12.75
N ASN A 115 2.49 -9.96 12.16
CA ASN A 115 2.64 -10.02 10.69
C ASN A 115 1.60 -10.95 10.01
N GLN A 116 1.16 -12.01 10.70
CA GLN A 116 0.08 -12.90 10.21
C GLN A 116 -1.30 -12.22 10.23
N THR A 117 -1.57 -11.36 11.21
CA THR A 117 -2.83 -10.62 11.36
C THR A 117 -3.02 -9.63 10.21
N LEU A 118 -1.96 -8.93 9.81
CA LEU A 118 -1.99 -8.01 8.69
C LEU A 118 -2.23 -8.73 7.36
N LYS A 119 -1.52 -9.83 7.11
CA LYS A 119 -1.73 -10.65 5.92
C LYS A 119 -3.18 -11.14 5.83
N LYS A 120 -3.74 -11.59 6.96
CA LYS A 120 -5.14 -12.00 7.07
C LYS A 120 -6.11 -10.83 6.81
N PHE A 121 -5.88 -9.68 7.44
CA PHE A 121 -6.70 -8.48 7.25
C PHE A 121 -6.74 -8.04 5.78
N LEU A 122 -5.60 -8.01 5.10
CA LEU A 122 -5.53 -7.65 3.69
C LEU A 122 -6.26 -8.65 2.80
N ILE A 123 -6.10 -9.95 3.05
CA ILE A 123 -6.83 -11.00 2.31
C ILE A 123 -8.35 -10.84 2.48
N GLU A 124 -8.81 -10.47 3.67
CA GLU A 124 -10.23 -10.30 3.97
C GLU A 124 -10.83 -9.00 3.42
N ASN A 125 -10.00 -7.98 3.19
CA ASN A 125 -10.47 -6.63 2.86
C ASN A 125 -10.06 -6.11 1.49
N ILE A 126 -9.10 -6.74 0.81
CA ILE A 126 -8.68 -6.36 -0.54
C ILE A 126 -8.62 -7.61 -1.43
N GLU A 127 -9.35 -7.54 -2.53
CA GLU A 127 -9.34 -8.55 -3.58
C GLU A 127 -8.81 -7.93 -4.89
N ILE A 128 -7.81 -8.56 -5.49
CA ILE A 128 -7.22 -8.15 -6.76
C ILE A 128 -7.34 -9.30 -7.77
N LEU A 129 -8.09 -9.06 -8.84
CA LEU A 129 -8.19 -9.98 -9.97
C LEU A 129 -7.18 -9.58 -11.04
N LYS A 130 -6.37 -10.54 -11.49
CA LYS A 130 -5.28 -10.34 -12.45
C LYS A 130 -5.41 -11.25 -13.67
N GLU A 131 -4.82 -10.80 -14.77
CA GLU A 131 -4.58 -11.59 -15.99
C GLU A 131 -3.08 -11.89 -16.13
N ILE A 132 -2.76 -13.17 -16.31
CA ILE A 132 -1.41 -13.65 -16.61
C ILE A 132 -1.37 -13.84 -18.13
N ILE A 133 -0.68 -12.93 -18.81
CA ILE A 133 -0.44 -12.95 -20.27
C ILE A 133 0.93 -13.58 -20.48
#